data_AF-A0A973PX89-F1
#
_entry.id   AF-A0A973PX89-F1
#
_cell.length_a   1.000
_cell.length_b   1.000
_cell.length_c   1.000
_cell.angle_alpha   90.00
_cell.angle_beta   90.00
_cell.angle_gamma   90.00
#
_symmetry.space_group_name_H-M   'P 1'
#
loop_
_entity.id
_entity.type
_entity.pdbx_description
1 polymer ?
#
loop_
_entity_poly.entity_id
_entity_poly.type
_entity_poly.pdbx_seq_one_letter_code
_entity_poly.pdbx_strand_id
1 'polypeptide(L)'
;MAELPESVDRDILEGRPIHAVKTIRESQGCSLPEAVDLYARRCAELRPEPDAAAGERPGPRVLRFEPDGSLHVVEAPPGPDTGGRTSA
;
A
#
# COMPACT_ATOMS: atom_id res chain seq x y z
N MET A 1 20.39 -16.62 -6.61
CA MET A 1 19.20 -15.77 -6.80
C MET A 1 19.35 -15.14 -8.17
N ALA A 2 18.38 -15.25 -9.07
CA ALA A 2 18.49 -14.63 -10.39
C ALA A 2 18.54 -13.12 -10.19
N GLU A 3 19.72 -12.53 -10.35
CA GLU A 3 19.92 -11.08 -10.29
C GLU A 3 19.15 -10.47 -11.45
N LEU A 4 18.14 -9.67 -11.10
CA LEU A 4 17.42 -8.87 -12.07
C LEU A 4 18.38 -7.82 -12.64
N PRO A 5 18.34 -7.54 -13.95
CA PRO A 5 19.21 -6.54 -14.55
C PRO A 5 18.89 -5.15 -13.97
N GLU A 6 19.93 -4.33 -13.74
CA GLU A 6 19.82 -2.98 -13.15
C GLU A 6 18.82 -2.05 -13.89
N SER A 7 18.56 -2.33 -15.17
CA SER A 7 17.55 -1.61 -15.96
C SER A 7 16.15 -1.73 -15.36
N VAL A 8 15.82 -2.86 -14.74
CA VAL A 8 14.50 -3.10 -14.12
C VAL A 8 14.30 -2.19 -12.93
N ASP A 9 15.32 -2.04 -12.09
CA ASP A 9 15.26 -1.15 -10.92
C ASP A 9 15.10 0.31 -11.35
N ARG A 10 15.79 0.73 -12.42
CA ARG A 10 15.61 2.06 -13.01
C ARG A 10 14.19 2.27 -13.53
N ASP A 11 13.68 1.32 -14.31
CA ASP A 11 12.31 1.40 -14.85
C ASP A 11 11.25 1.42 -13.73
N ILE A 12 11.48 0.71 -12.62
CA ILE A 12 10.63 0.75 -11.42
C ILE A 12 10.64 2.14 -10.79
N LEU A 13 11.83 2.72 -10.56
CA LEU A 13 11.99 4.04 -9.95
C LEU A 13 11.44 5.18 -10.83
N GLU A 14 11.53 5.03 -12.15
CA GLU A 14 10.97 5.97 -13.13
C GLU A 14 9.46 5.81 -13.36
N GLY A 15 8.81 4.83 -12.72
CA GLY A 15 7.37 4.60 -12.87
C GLY A 15 6.99 4.06 -14.25
N ARG A 16 7.85 3.21 -14.84
CA ARG A 16 7.68 2.59 -16.17
C ARG A 16 7.37 1.08 -16.04
N PRO A 17 6.21 0.69 -15.51
CA PRO A 17 5.90 -0.71 -15.16
C PRO A 17 5.91 -1.65 -16.38
N ILE A 18 5.42 -1.20 -17.53
CA ILE A 18 5.34 -2.01 -18.75
C ILE A 18 6.76 -2.39 -19.23
N HIS A 19 7.69 -1.43 -19.17
CA HIS A 19 9.09 -1.65 -19.54
C HIS A 19 9.79 -2.60 -18.57
N ALA A 20 9.62 -2.38 -17.26
CA ALA A 20 10.17 -3.25 -16.23
C ALA A 20 9.70 -4.70 -16.39
N VAL A 21 8.39 -4.93 -16.52
CA VAL A 21 7.80 -6.27 -16.69
C VAL A 21 8.28 -6.92 -17.99
N LYS A 22 8.39 -6.16 -19.08
CA LYS A 22 8.93 -6.66 -20.34
C LYS A 22 10.37 -7.15 -20.17
N THR A 23 11.23 -6.33 -19.57
CA THR A 23 12.64 -6.67 -19.32
C THR A 23 12.77 -7.90 -18.42
N ILE A 24 11.91 -8.05 -17.39
CA ILE A 24 11.87 -9.24 -16.54
C ILE A 24 11.53 -10.49 -17.36
N ARG A 25 10.50 -10.44 -18.21
CA ARG A 25 10.12 -11.57 -19.06
C ARG A 25 11.22 -11.96 -20.03
N GLU A 26 11.85 -10.99 -20.69
CA GLU A 26 12.91 -11.24 -21.67
C GLU A 26 14.19 -11.77 -21.01
N SER A 27 14.54 -11.28 -19.82
CA SER A 27 15.75 -11.71 -19.10
C SER A 27 15.60 -13.08 -18.43
N GLN A 28 14.43 -13.40 -17.87
CA GLN A 28 14.21 -14.66 -17.16
C GLN A 28 13.51 -15.73 -18.01
N GLY A 29 13.00 -15.37 -19.20
CA GLY A 29 12.24 -16.29 -20.05
C GLY A 29 10.93 -16.77 -19.39
N CYS A 30 10.38 -16.00 -18.44
CA CYS A 30 9.22 -16.40 -17.66
C CYS A 30 7.88 -15.96 -18.27
N SER A 31 6.80 -16.55 -17.74
CA SER A 31 5.45 -16.16 -18.12
C SER A 31 5.12 -14.73 -17.66
N LEU A 32 4.10 -14.11 -18.27
CA LEU A 32 3.64 -12.79 -17.85
C LEU A 32 3.24 -12.71 -16.36
N PRO A 33 2.47 -13.64 -15.78
CA PRO A 33 2.14 -13.58 -14.36
C PRO A 33 3.38 -13.67 -13.48
N GLU A 34 4.33 -14.57 -13.77
CA GLU A 34 5.57 -14.67 -13.01
C GLU A 34 6.40 -13.37 -13.06
N ALA A 35 6.44 -12.70 -14.21
CA ALA A 35 7.14 -11.42 -14.33
C ALA A 35 6.47 -10.30 -13.53
N VAL A 36 5.14 -10.31 -13.42
CA VAL A 36 4.40 -9.35 -12.59
C VAL A 36 4.68 -9.60 -11.10
N ASP A 37 4.73 -10.86 -10.67
CA ASP A 37 5.08 -11.20 -9.28
C ASP A 37 6.51 -10.76 -8.93
N LEU A 38 7.46 -11.00 -9.84
CA LEU A 38 8.84 -10.55 -9.70
C LEU A 38 8.96 -9.03 -9.66
N TYR A 39 8.21 -8.33 -10.51
CA TYR A 39 8.10 -6.87 -10.50
C TYR A 39 7.56 -6.37 -9.17
N ALA A 40 6.47 -6.96 -8.66
CA ALA A 40 5.85 -6.55 -7.40
C ALA A 40 6.81 -6.72 -6.22
N ARG A 41 7.52 -7.86 -6.16
CA ARG A 41 8.55 -8.09 -5.14
C ARG A 41 9.65 -7.03 -5.21
N ARG A 42 10.11 -6.69 -6.41
CA ARG A 42 11.19 -5.71 -6.58
C ARG A 42 10.76 -4.28 -6.28
N CYS A 43 9.52 -3.93 -6.62
CA CYS A 43 8.88 -2.69 -6.19
C CYS A 43 8.87 -2.54 -4.67
N ALA A 44 8.51 -3.61 -3.94
CA ALA A 44 8.49 -3.60 -2.48
C ALA A 44 9.89 -3.47 -1.85
N GLU A 45 10.93 -3.97 -2.51
CA GLU A 45 12.33 -3.80 -2.06
C GLU A 45 12.85 -2.37 -2.32
N LEU A 46 12.48 -1.78 -3.45
CA LEU A 46 12.95 -0.45 -3.88
C LEU A 46 12.16 0.72 -3.29
N ARG A 47 10.89 0.49 -2.97
CA ARG A 47 10.11 1.34 -2.08
C ARG A 47 10.11 0.70 -0.71
N PRO A 48 11.06 1.01 0.18
CA PRO A 48 10.74 0.97 1.59
C PRO A 48 9.56 1.92 1.76
N GLU A 49 8.36 1.38 1.97
CA GLU A 49 7.27 2.20 2.47
C GLU A 49 7.82 2.96 3.68
N PRO A 50 7.53 4.27 3.85
CA PRO A 50 7.57 4.79 5.20
C PRO A 50 6.64 3.89 5.98
N ASP A 51 7.14 3.33 7.06
CA ASP A 51 6.39 2.57 8.03
C ASP A 51 5.11 3.35 8.40
N ALA A 52 4.02 3.09 7.68
CA ALA A 52 2.71 3.67 7.93
C ALA A 52 1.94 2.78 8.93
N ALA A 53 2.66 2.02 9.75
CA ALA A 53 2.09 1.03 10.65
C ALA A 53 2.82 0.90 12.01
N ALA A 54 3.67 1.84 12.40
CA ALA A 54 4.26 1.92 13.74
C ALA A 54 3.79 3.19 14.48
N GLY A 55 2.48 3.37 14.56
CA GLY A 55 1.88 4.36 15.46
C GLY A 55 0.51 4.80 14.97
N GLU A 56 -0.53 4.34 15.67
CA GLU A 56 -1.93 4.72 15.46
C GLU A 56 -2.55 4.14 14.18
N ARG A 57 -3.21 2.99 14.35
CA ARG A 57 -4.47 2.76 13.63
C ARG A 57 -5.27 4.06 13.79
N PRO A 58 -5.53 4.83 12.72
CA PRO A 58 -6.41 5.99 12.88
C PRO A 58 -7.70 5.46 13.48
N GLY A 59 -8.16 6.08 14.57
CA GLY A 59 -9.44 5.74 15.20
C GLY A 59 -10.53 5.66 14.13
N PRO A 60 -11.63 4.95 14.36
CA PRO A 60 -12.71 4.87 13.37
C PRO A 60 -13.04 6.27 12.84
N ARG A 61 -12.86 6.51 11.53
CA ARG A 61 -13.14 7.81 10.90
C ARG A 61 -14.48 7.73 10.20
N VAL A 62 -15.28 8.78 10.34
CA VAL A 62 -16.58 8.92 9.66
C VAL A 62 -16.46 10.01 8.60
N LEU A 63 -17.02 9.75 7.42
CA LEU A 63 -17.17 10.74 6.38
C LEU A 63 -18.46 11.52 6.63
N ARG A 64 -18.36 12.84 6.79
CA ARG A 64 -19.51 13.72 6.99
C ARG A 64 -19.68 14.64 5.79
N PHE A 65 -20.85 14.57 5.16
CA PHE A 65 -21.26 15.49 4.12
C PHE A 65 -21.95 16.70 4.75
N GLU A 66 -21.43 17.89 4.46
CA GLU A 66 -22.03 19.14 4.87
C GLU A 66 -23.01 19.66 3.80
N PRO A 67 -24.02 20.48 4.18
CA PRO A 67 -25.04 20.98 3.26
C PRO A 67 -24.51 21.86 2.13
N ASP A 68 -23.30 22.41 2.26
CA ASP A 68 -22.62 23.18 1.20
C ASP A 68 -21.96 22.29 0.14
N GLY A 69 -21.99 20.97 0.31
CA GLY A 69 -21.43 19.99 -0.62
C GLY A 69 -20.00 19.54 -0.26
N SER A 70 -19.42 20.06 0.82
CA SER A 70 -18.11 19.64 1.30
C SER A 70 -18.14 18.28 2.01
N LEU A 71 -17.09 17.48 1.79
CA LEU A 71 -16.88 16.20 2.45
C LEU A 71 -15.74 16.32 3.47
N HIS A 72 -16.05 16.12 4.75
CA HIS A 72 -15.09 16.17 5.84
C HIS A 72 -14.82 14.78 6.41
N VAL A 73 -13.55 14.49 6.69
CA VAL A 73 -13.14 13.29 7.45
C VAL A 73 -13.08 13.68 8.92
N VAL A 74 -13.90 13.04 9.76
CA VAL A 74 -13.97 13.32 11.20
C VAL A 74 -13.62 12.05 11.98
N GLU A 75 -12.93 12.22 13.10
CA GLU A 75 -12.69 11.11 14.03
C GLU A 75 -14.00 10.76 14.74
N ALA A 76 -14.34 9.46 14.79
CA ALA A 76 -15.53 9.02 15.49
C ALA A 76 -15.36 9.23 16.99
N PRO A 77 -16.41 9.68 17.70
CA PRO A 77 -16.35 9.80 19.14
C PRO A 77 -16.02 8.45 19.77
N PRO A 78 -15.21 8.41 20.85
CA PRO A 78 -14.94 7.17 21.57
C PRO A 78 -16.28 6.54 21.97
N GLY A 79 -16.48 5.28 21.59
CA GLY A 79 -17.69 4.53 21.92
C GLY A 79 -17.89 4.50 23.44
N PRO A 80 -19.14 4.37 23.93
CA PRO A 80 -19.40 4.33 25.35
C PRO A 80 -18.64 3.14 25.95
N ASP A 81 -17.74 3.44 26.88
CA ASP A 81 -17.03 2.48 27.70
C ASP A 81 -18.06 1.53 28.33
N THR A 82 -18.13 0.28 27.86
CA THR A 82 -18.97 -0.76 28.47
C THR A 82 -18.32 -1.26 29.76
N GLY A 83 -18.00 -0.33 30.66
CA GLY A 83 -17.34 -0.56 31.94
C GLY A 83 -18.19 0.00 33.07
N GLY A 84 -19.13 -0.80 33.58
CA GLY A 84 -20.00 -0.36 34.67
C GLY A 84 -20.96 -1.44 35.15
N ARG A 85 -20.43 -2.55 35.64
CA ARG A 85 -21.20 -3.52 36.44
C ARG A 85 -21.58 -2.84 37.76
N THR A 86 -22.70 -2.13 37.79
CA THR A 86 -23.30 -1.64 39.04
C THR A 86 -24.08 -2.79 39.69
N SER A 87 -23.42 -3.47 40.62
CA SER A 87 -24.08 -4.21 41.69
C SER A 87 -24.44 -3.23 42.81
N ALA A 88 -25.74 -3.08 43.09
CA ALA A 88 -26.31 -2.77 44.41
C ALA A 88 -27.82 -2.95 44.33
#